data_AF-A0A0U2XFD9-F1
#
_entry.id   AF-A0A0U2XFD9-F1
#
_cell.length_a   1.000
_cell.length_b   1.000
_cell.length_c   1.000
_cell.angle_alpha   90.00
_cell.angle_beta   90.00
_cell.angle_gamma   90.00
#
_symmetry.space_group_name_H-M   'P 1'
#
loop_
_entity.id
_entity.type
_entity.pdbx_description
1 polymer ?
#
loop_
_entity_poly.entity_id
_entity_poly.type
_entity_poly.pdbx_seq_one_letter_code
_entity_poly.pdbx_strand_id
1 'polypeptide(L)'
;MMTPMTRSRLRKETNSLYADMMAFYKRFSKVHEPGPTDLQRMKLNLDRLHPTSTGEQIEAIRFLEFFLAIHLGQIDSVHEAERIQLLVRAKEYTTRDTRQRHALRKWRREVEESSEQAV
;
A
#
# COMPACT_ATOMS: atom_id res chain seq x y z
N MET A 1 -13.27 -7.13 -21.71
CA MET A 1 -13.13 -8.55 -21.36
C MET A 1 -11.83 -8.73 -20.60
N MET A 2 -11.86 -9.16 -19.34
CA MET A 2 -10.63 -9.50 -18.60
C MET A 2 -10.23 -10.93 -18.93
N THR A 3 -9.04 -11.12 -19.48
CA THR A 3 -8.47 -12.46 -19.70
C THR A 3 -8.15 -13.11 -18.35
N PRO A 4 -8.37 -14.43 -18.19
CA PRO A 4 -7.98 -15.12 -16.97
C PRO A 4 -6.47 -15.01 -16.76
N MET A 5 -6.04 -14.33 -15.70
CA MET A 5 -4.63 -14.31 -15.31
C MET A 5 -4.20 -15.69 -14.82
N THR A 6 -3.13 -16.23 -15.39
CA THR A 6 -2.50 -17.44 -14.85
C THR A 6 -1.83 -17.12 -13.51
N ARG A 7 -1.78 -18.10 -12.59
CA ARG A 7 -1.16 -17.92 -11.25
C ARG A 7 0.29 -17.41 -11.32
N SER A 8 1.05 -17.86 -12.30
CA SER A 8 2.43 -17.43 -12.53
C SER A 8 2.54 -15.98 -12.98
N ARG A 9 1.59 -15.51 -13.80
CA ARG A 9 1.50 -14.12 -14.26
C ARG A 9 1.09 -13.19 -13.12
N LEU A 10 0.08 -13.57 -12.34
CA LEU A 10 -0.36 -12.83 -11.15
C LEU A 10 0.79 -12.60 -10.16
N ARG A 11 1.58 -13.65 -9.86
CA ARG A 11 2.74 -13.52 -8.96
C ARG A 11 3.79 -12.54 -9.49
N LYS A 12 4.09 -12.58 -10.80
CA LYS A 12 5.06 -11.67 -11.40
C LYS A 12 4.57 -10.22 -11.37
N GLU A 13 3.32 -10.00 -11.74
CA GLU A 13 2.72 -8.66 -11.81
C GLU A 13 2.55 -8.04 -10.43
N THR A 14 2.08 -8.80 -9.44
CA THR A 14 1.97 -8.31 -8.05
C THR A 14 3.33 -8.03 -7.42
N ASN A 15 4.33 -8.89 -7.65
CA ASN A 15 5.69 -8.62 -7.18
C ASN A 15 6.28 -7.35 -7.82
N SER A 16 6.12 -7.20 -9.14
CA SER A 16 6.60 -6.02 -9.88
C SER A 16 5.90 -4.75 -9.40
N LEU A 17 4.57 -4.79 -9.27
CA LEU A 17 3.80 -3.63 -8.83
C LEU A 17 4.12 -3.23 -7.39
N TYR A 18 4.25 -4.21 -6.49
CA TYR A 18 4.70 -3.95 -5.13
C TYR A 18 6.07 -3.25 -5.11
N ALA A 19 7.03 -3.76 -5.88
CA ALA A 19 8.37 -3.17 -5.97
C ALA A 19 8.33 -1.73 -6.51
N ASP A 20 7.55 -1.48 -7.56
CA ASP A 20 7.38 -0.15 -8.15
C ASP A 20 6.78 0.85 -7.14
N MET A 21 5.69 0.45 -6.47
CA MET A 21 5.01 1.29 -5.47
C MET A 21 5.88 1.56 -4.24
N MET A 22 6.62 0.56 -3.77
CA MET A 22 7.54 0.69 -2.64
C MET A 22 8.74 1.58 -3.00
N ALA A 23 9.26 1.46 -4.22
CA ALA A 23 10.33 2.34 -4.70
C ALA A 23 9.86 3.80 -4.77
N PHE A 24 8.67 4.04 -5.31
CA PHE A 24 8.05 5.37 -5.34
C PHE A 24 7.90 5.93 -3.91
N TYR A 25 7.33 5.15 -3.00
CA TYR A 25 7.20 5.52 -1.59
C TYR A 25 8.54 5.87 -0.94
N LYS A 26 9.60 5.08 -1.15
CA LYS A 26 10.94 5.34 -0.58
C LYS A 26 11.60 6.60 -1.14
N ARG A 27 11.37 6.92 -2.41
CA ARG A 27 11.83 8.19 -2.98
C ARG A 27 11.10 9.37 -2.34
N PHE A 28 9.80 9.22 -2.12
CA PHE A 28 8.96 10.31 -1.61
C PHE A 28 9.04 10.53 -0.10
N SER A 29 9.12 9.46 0.69
CA SER A 29 9.14 9.51 2.16
C SER A 29 10.35 10.24 2.74
N LYS A 30 11.46 10.33 1.99
CA LYS A 30 12.67 11.08 2.36
C LYS A 30 12.48 12.61 2.32
N VAL A 31 11.49 13.09 1.57
CA VAL A 31 11.29 14.52 1.31
C VAL A 31 10.26 15.13 2.28
N HIS A 32 9.38 14.31 2.87
CA HIS A 32 8.31 14.80 3.73
C HIS A 32 8.70 14.84 5.21
N GLU A 33 8.57 16.05 5.78
CA GLU A 33 8.66 16.40 7.19
C GLU A 33 7.88 15.46 8.14
N PRO A 34 8.23 15.46 9.44
CA PRO A 34 7.47 14.72 10.46
C PRO A 34 6.01 15.17 10.48
N GLY A 35 5.14 14.33 9.90
CA GLY A 35 3.70 14.51 10.00
C GLY A 35 3.13 14.04 11.34
N PRO A 36 1.79 14.09 11.50
CA PRO A 36 1.11 13.60 12.69
C PRO A 36 1.47 12.15 13.01
N THR A 37 1.39 11.77 14.29
CA THR A 37 1.80 10.46 14.83
C THR A 37 1.30 9.27 14.00
N ASP A 38 0.07 9.34 13.48
CA ASP A 38 -0.52 8.28 12.65
C ASP A 38 0.21 8.11 11.31
N LEU A 39 0.64 9.19 10.68
CA LEU A 39 1.43 9.14 9.45
C LEU A 39 2.79 8.51 9.72
N GLN A 40 3.42 8.82 10.85
CA GLN A 40 4.69 8.23 11.26
C GLN A 40 4.55 6.73 11.52
N ARG A 41 3.49 6.30 12.20
CA ARG A 41 3.16 4.88 12.40
C ARG A 41 2.94 4.16 11.07
N MET A 42 2.20 4.76 10.14
CA MET A 42 2.00 4.19 8.81
C MET A 42 3.30 4.09 8.01
N LYS A 43 4.16 5.12 8.05
CA LYS A 43 5.50 5.07 7.43
C LYS A 43 6.34 3.93 8.01
N LEU A 44 6.40 3.81 9.33
CA LEU A 44 7.13 2.73 10.00
C LEU A 44 6.59 1.33 9.63
N ASN A 45 5.28 1.19 9.49
CA ASN A 45 4.67 -0.06 9.01
C ASN A 45 5.03 -0.35 7.55
N LEU A 46 5.06 0.67 6.68
CA LEU A 46 5.49 0.53 5.28
C LEU A 46 6.97 0.13 5.17
N ASP A 47 7.84 0.73 5.97
CA ASP A 47 9.28 0.42 5.98
C ASP A 47 9.57 -1.01 6.44
N ARG A 48 8.68 -1.60 7.24
CA ARG A 48 8.77 -2.99 7.73
C ARG A 48 8.10 -4.01 6.81
N LEU A 49 7.45 -3.59 5.72
CA LEU A 49 6.80 -4.52 4.80
C LEU A 49 7.83 -5.38 4.06
N HIS A 50 7.74 -6.68 4.28
CA HIS A 50 8.52 -7.69 3.57
C HIS A 50 7.60 -8.83 3.12
N PRO A 51 6.72 -8.61 2.13
CA PRO A 51 5.78 -9.63 1.68
C PRO A 51 6.53 -10.79 1.01
N THR A 52 6.26 -12.01 1.49
CA THR A 52 6.90 -13.27 1.06
C THR A 52 6.02 -14.11 0.15
N SER A 53 4.70 -13.85 0.16
CA SER A 53 3.69 -14.55 -0.63
C SER A 53 2.93 -13.61 -1.56
N THR A 54 2.31 -14.13 -2.62
CA THR A 54 1.44 -13.33 -3.51
C THR A 54 0.26 -12.70 -2.76
N GLY A 55 -0.27 -13.38 -1.74
CA GLY A 55 -1.31 -12.83 -0.88
C GLY A 55 -0.80 -11.62 -0.09
N GLU A 56 0.36 -11.74 0.55
CA GLU A 56 1.01 -10.62 1.26
C GLU A 56 1.37 -9.48 0.31
N GLN A 57 1.79 -9.77 -0.93
CA GLN A 57 2.07 -8.75 -1.94
C GLN A 57 0.81 -7.94 -2.29
N ILE A 58 -0.34 -8.60 -2.41
CA ILE A 58 -1.61 -7.94 -2.68
C ILE A 58 -2.03 -7.05 -1.49
N GLU A 59 -1.90 -7.53 -0.25
CA GLU A 59 -2.20 -6.71 0.93
C GLU A 59 -1.23 -5.52 1.06
N ALA A 60 0.06 -5.73 0.77
CA ALA A 60 1.05 -4.67 0.73
C ALA A 60 0.72 -3.62 -0.35
N ILE A 61 0.28 -4.05 -1.54
CA ILE A 61 -0.20 -3.16 -2.61
C ILE A 61 -1.39 -2.33 -2.13
N ARG A 62 -2.35 -2.91 -1.39
CA ARG A 62 -3.49 -2.16 -0.83
C ARG A 62 -3.08 -1.12 0.18
N PHE A 63 -2.16 -1.47 1.06
CA PHE A 63 -1.68 -0.55 2.07
C PHE A 63 -0.91 0.62 1.43
N LEU A 64 -0.08 0.33 0.43
CA LEU A 64 0.57 1.34 -0.39
C LEU A 64 -0.44 2.17 -1.18
N GLU A 65 -1.45 1.57 -1.80
CA GLU A 65 -2.49 2.30 -2.53
C GLU A 65 -3.19 3.32 -1.64
N PHE A 66 -3.62 2.91 -0.44
CA PHE A 66 -4.24 3.80 0.54
C PHE A 66 -3.29 4.92 0.95
N PHE A 67 -2.04 4.60 1.27
CA PHE A 67 -1.05 5.60 1.67
C PHE A 67 -0.79 6.61 0.55
N LEU A 68 -0.58 6.13 -0.68
CA LEU A 68 -0.31 6.97 -1.83
C LEU A 68 -1.52 7.83 -2.22
N ALA A 69 -2.75 7.32 -2.03
CA ALA A 69 -3.96 8.07 -2.35
C ALA A 69 -4.25 9.19 -1.32
N ILE A 70 -4.03 8.93 -0.03
CA ILE A 70 -4.49 9.82 1.06
C ILE A 70 -3.38 10.71 1.59
N HIS A 71 -2.14 10.22 1.66
CA HIS A 71 -1.07 10.86 2.42
C HIS A 71 0.04 11.48 1.56
N LEU A 72 -0.01 11.32 0.23
CA LEU A 72 0.74 12.21 -0.65
C LEU A 72 -0.06 13.50 -0.86
N GLY A 73 0.44 14.59 -0.28
CA GLY A 73 -0.08 15.94 -0.44
C GLY A 73 0.26 16.54 -1.82
N GLN A 74 0.54 17.85 -1.87
CA GLN A 74 1.00 18.50 -3.09
C GLN A 74 2.39 17.96 -3.47
N ILE A 75 2.48 17.43 -4.68
CA ILE A 75 3.70 16.87 -5.27
C ILE A 75 3.93 17.49 -6.64
N ASP A 76 5.18 17.48 -7.09
CA ASP A 76 5.48 17.94 -8.44
C ASP A 76 4.68 17.14 -9.48
N SER A 77 4.29 17.80 -10.56
CA SER A 77 3.45 17.22 -11.62
C SER A 77 4.00 15.92 -12.21
N VAL A 78 5.33 15.76 -12.25
CA VAL A 78 6.01 14.54 -12.70
C VAL A 78 5.76 13.38 -11.74
N HIS A 79 5.86 13.62 -10.43
CA HIS A 79 5.59 12.61 -9.40
C HIS A 79 4.09 12.30 -9.29
N GLU A 80 3.23 13.27 -9.60
CA GLU A 80 1.78 13.08 -9.66
C GLU A 80 1.36 12.12 -10.76
N ALA A 81 1.94 12.26 -11.96
CA ALA A 81 1.66 11.37 -13.07
C ALA A 81 2.07 9.92 -12.75
N GLU A 82 3.27 9.71 -12.18
CA GLU A 82 3.74 8.39 -11.76
C GLU A 82 2.84 7.78 -10.68
N ARG A 83 2.45 8.57 -9.68
CA ARG A 83 1.49 8.17 -8.64
C ARG A 83 0.17 7.71 -9.25
N ILE A 84 -0.42 8.47 -10.17
CA ILE A 84 -1.70 8.14 -10.79
C ILE A 84 -1.58 6.81 -11.56
N GLN A 85 -0.50 6.59 -12.30
CA GLN A 85 -0.26 5.33 -13.01
C GLN A 85 -0.17 4.13 -12.06
N LEU A 86 0.57 4.28 -10.95
CA LEU A 86 0.68 3.24 -9.93
C LEU A 86 -0.67 2.93 -9.28
N LEU A 87 -1.48 3.94 -8.96
CA LEU A 87 -2.82 3.77 -8.39
C LEU A 87 -3.78 3.08 -9.37
N VAL A 88 -3.71 3.41 -10.67
CA VAL A 88 -4.51 2.73 -11.70
C VAL A 88 -4.15 1.25 -11.80
N ARG A 89 -2.85 0.92 -11.78
CA ARG A 89 -2.38 -0.47 -11.76
C ARG A 89 -2.79 -1.21 -10.49
N ALA A 90 -2.72 -0.56 -9.32
CA ALA A 90 -3.14 -1.14 -8.05
C ALA A 90 -4.62 -1.57 -8.07
N LYS A 91 -5.50 -0.75 -8.65
CA LYS A 91 -6.93 -1.05 -8.74
C LYS A 91 -7.23 -2.39 -9.39
N GLU A 92 -6.41 -2.89 -10.31
CA GLU A 92 -6.62 -4.21 -10.93
C GLU A 92 -6.56 -5.37 -9.92
N TYR A 93 -5.86 -5.18 -8.80
CA TYR A 93 -5.64 -6.19 -7.75
C TYR A 93 -6.41 -5.89 -6.46
N THR A 94 -6.87 -4.65 -6.29
CA THR A 94 -7.51 -4.17 -5.05
C THR A 94 -9.01 -3.91 -5.19
N THR A 95 -9.57 -3.86 -6.41
CA THR A 95 -11.00 -3.58 -6.65
C THR A 95 -11.98 -4.67 -6.20
N ARG A 96 -11.50 -5.83 -5.76
CA ARG A 96 -12.36 -6.93 -5.28
C ARG A 96 -12.07 -7.24 -3.82
N ASP A 97 -12.71 -6.53 -2.88
CA ASP A 97 -13.40 -7.19 -1.76
C ASP A 97 -14.06 -6.22 -0.77
N THR A 98 -15.38 -6.34 -0.60
CA THR A 98 -16.09 -5.80 0.58
C THR A 98 -15.66 -6.52 1.87
N ARG A 99 -15.18 -7.77 1.81
CA ARG A 99 -14.65 -8.51 2.98
C ARG A 99 -13.31 -7.97 3.50
N GLN A 100 -12.46 -7.42 2.63
CA GLN A 100 -11.17 -6.86 3.04
C GLN A 100 -11.31 -5.51 3.72
N ARG A 101 -12.35 -4.73 3.42
CA ARG A 101 -12.71 -3.57 4.25
C ARG A 101 -13.01 -3.95 5.70
N HIS A 102 -13.46 -5.18 5.95
CA HIS A 102 -13.67 -5.70 7.30
C HIS A 102 -12.37 -6.27 7.90
N ALA A 103 -11.55 -6.97 7.12
CA ALA A 103 -10.26 -7.49 7.56
C ALA A 103 -9.26 -6.36 7.89
N LEU A 104 -9.19 -5.32 7.05
CA LEU A 104 -8.38 -4.13 7.29
C LEU A 104 -8.87 -3.33 8.50
N ARG A 105 -10.19 -3.28 8.73
CA ARG A 105 -10.77 -2.70 9.96
C ARG A 105 -10.46 -3.54 11.20
N LYS A 106 -10.50 -4.87 11.09
CA LYS A 106 -10.13 -5.80 12.17
C LYS A 106 -8.65 -5.65 12.53
N TRP A 107 -7.77 -5.67 11.52
CA TRP A 107 -6.34 -5.44 11.70
C TRP A 107 -6.06 -4.05 12.29
N ARG A 108 -6.75 -3.01 11.83
CA ARG A 108 -6.64 -1.67 12.42
C ARG A 108 -7.02 -1.65 13.91
N ARG A 109 -8.11 -2.33 14.29
CA ARG A 109 -8.51 -2.49 15.71
C ARG A 109 -7.50 -3.30 16.52
N GLU A 110 -7.00 -4.41 15.99
CA GLU A 110 -6.03 -5.26 16.69
C GLU A 110 -4.70 -4.51 16.92
N VAL A 111 -4.29 -3.66 15.98
CA VAL A 111 -3.11 -2.78 16.10
C VAL A 111 -3.35 -1.63 17.07
N GLU A 112 -4.54 -1.01 17.07
CA GLU A 112 -4.96 0.02 18.03
C GLU A 112 -5.01 -0.57 19.46
N GLU A 113 -5.67 -1.71 19.67
CA GLU A 113 -5.79 -2.41 20.96
C GLU A 113 -4.42 -2.86 21.50
N SER A 114 -3.52 -3.36 20.65
CA SER A 114 -2.16 -3.72 21.05
C SER A 114 -1.32 -2.50 21.47
N SER A 115 -1.66 -1.31 20.98
CA SER A 115 -0.99 -0.05 21.35
C SER A 115 -1.58 0.59 22.62
N GLU A 116 -2.83 0.30 22.96
CA GLU A 116 -3.48 0.75 24.20
C GLU A 116 -3.13 -0.13 25.41
N GLN A 117 -2.83 -1.42 25.22
CA GLN A 117 -2.41 -2.33 26.30
C GLN A 117 -0.92 -2.22 26.69
N ALA A 118 -0.15 -1.39 25.99
CA ALA A 118 1.28 -1.16 26.26
C ALA A 118 1.55 0.12 27.08
N VAL A 119 0.53 0.70 27.70
CA VAL A 119 0.59 1.88 28.60
C VAL A 119 0.16 1.49 30.01
#